data_AF-A0A0G4NHU7-F1
#
_entry.id   AF-A0A0G4NHU7-F1
#
_cell.length_a   1.000
_cell.length_b   1.000
_cell.length_c   1.000
_cell.angle_alpha   90.00
_cell.angle_beta   90.00
_cell.angle_gamma   90.00
#
_symmetry.space_group_name_H-M   'P 1'
#
loop_
_entity.id
_entity.type
_entity.pdbx_description
1 polymer ?
#
loop_
_entity_poly.entity_id
_entity_poly.type
_entity_poly.pdbx_seq_one_letter_code
_entity_poly.pdbx_strand_id
1 'polypeptide(L)'
;MIAFLHHLLRLLDHRVTSLHSRLPQRQRTDNLARFRAAAARILVATDVASRGLDIPEVALVVNYDIPRDPDDYIHRVGRTARAGRKGEAVTFVGQRDVELVLAIEARVGGKMDAWTEEGVNLETRVVRDTLKIVGEKKREALLEMEENKEVGGKRKRTKTKLRATTDGF
;
A
#
# COMPACT_ATOMS: atom_id res chain seq x y z
N MET A 1 -8.04 -1.98 4.09
CA MET A 1 -7.15 -2.48 3.03
C MET A 1 -5.70 -2.03 3.23
N ILE A 2 -5.35 -0.74 3.19
CA ILE A 2 -3.94 -0.30 3.33
C ILE A 2 -3.23 -0.83 4.57
N ALA A 3 -3.88 -0.72 5.75
CA ALA A 3 -3.33 -1.27 6.99
C ALA A 3 -3.08 -2.79 6.90
N PHE A 4 -3.97 -3.51 6.22
CA PHE A 4 -3.84 -4.95 5.98
C PHE A 4 -2.64 -5.26 5.08
N LEU A 5 -2.54 -4.60 3.92
CA LEU A 5 -1.44 -4.85 3.00
C LEU A 5 -0.08 -4.46 3.61
N HIS A 6 -0.02 -3.33 4.31
CA HIS A 6 1.17 -2.93 5.06
C HIS A 6 1.58 -3.99 6.10
N HIS A 7 0.62 -4.51 6.87
CA HIS A 7 0.90 -5.50 7.89
C HIS A 7 1.32 -6.84 7.29
N LEU A 8 0.61 -7.32 6.26
CA LEU A 8 0.94 -8.55 5.54
C LEU A 8 2.36 -8.49 4.96
N LEU A 9 2.71 -7.41 4.27
CA LEU A 9 4.05 -7.26 3.69
C LEU A 9 5.13 -7.21 4.76
N ARG A 10 4.85 -6.63 5.93
CA ARG A 10 5.77 -6.66 7.07
C ARG A 10 5.97 -8.08 7.62
N LEU A 11 4.91 -8.88 7.72
CA LEU A 11 4.99 -10.28 8.15
C LEU A 11 5.71 -11.19 7.13
N LEU A 12 5.77 -10.75 5.88
CA LEU A 12 6.57 -11.35 4.80
C LEU A 12 7.98 -10.75 4.71
N ASP A 13 8.45 -10.09 5.78
CA ASP A 13 9.78 -9.50 5.92
C ASP A 13 10.13 -8.40 4.90
N HIS A 14 9.12 -7.76 4.30
CA HIS A 14 9.36 -6.60 3.45
C HIS A 14 9.46 -5.30 4.24
N ARG A 15 10.43 -4.46 3.85
CA ARG A 15 10.57 -3.09 4.35
C ARG A 15 9.53 -2.18 3.70
N VAL A 16 8.39 -2.02 4.36
CA VAL A 16 7.21 -1.32 3.84
C VAL A 16 6.85 -0.10 4.68
N THR A 17 6.29 0.93 4.03
CA THR A 17 5.65 2.08 4.68
C THR A 17 4.32 2.39 4.00
N SER A 18 3.51 3.29 4.57
CA SER A 18 2.19 3.59 4.03
C SER A 18 1.88 5.09 3.97
N LEU A 19 1.02 5.46 3.03
CA LEU A 19 0.57 6.84 2.84
C LEU A 19 -0.93 6.90 2.55
N HIS A 20 -1.71 7.39 3.50
CA HIS A 20 -3.17 7.53 3.36
C HIS A 20 -3.72 8.66 4.24
N SER A 21 -4.96 9.10 3.97
CA SER A 21 -5.59 10.25 4.64
C SER A 21 -5.75 10.11 6.15
N ARG A 22 -5.88 8.88 6.66
CA ARG A 22 -6.01 8.63 8.10
C ARG A 22 -4.70 8.82 8.89
N LEU A 23 -3.56 9.03 8.24
CA LEU A 23 -2.30 9.33 8.92
C LEU A 23 -2.18 10.85 9.20
N PRO A 24 -1.72 11.25 10.40
CA PRO A 24 -1.32 12.63 10.67
C PRO A 24 -0.24 13.10 9.69
N GLN A 25 -0.26 14.39 9.32
CA GLN A 25 0.66 14.97 8.32
C GLN A 25 2.14 14.71 8.64
N ARG A 26 2.53 14.75 9.91
CA ARG A 26 3.88 14.41 10.37
C ARG A 26 4.26 12.97 9.98
N GLN A 27 3.41 12.00 10.29
CA GLN A 27 3.65 10.60 9.92
C GLN A 27 3.69 10.39 8.40
N ARG A 28 2.86 11.13 7.64
CA ARG A 28 2.93 11.10 6.17
C ARG A 28 4.31 11.55 5.65
N THR A 29 4.84 12.61 6.25
CA THR A 29 6.15 13.17 5.90
C THR A 29 7.29 12.21 6.28
N ASP A 30 7.24 11.67 7.50
CA ASP A 30 8.23 10.71 8.00
C ASP A 30 8.25 9.42 7.15
N ASN A 31 7.07 8.88 6.81
CA ASN A 31 6.94 7.69 5.98
C ASN A 31 7.49 7.93 4.57
N LEU A 32 7.20 9.09 3.98
CA LEU A 32 7.72 9.45 2.66
C LEU A 32 9.24 9.66 2.70
N ALA A 33 9.78 10.25 3.77
CA ALA A 33 11.22 10.39 3.96
C ALA A 33 11.91 9.02 4.05
N ARG A 34 11.33 8.06 4.80
CA ARG A 34 11.83 6.67 4.86
C ARG A 34 11.83 5.98 3.50
N PHE A 35 10.81 6.23 2.68
CA PHE A 35 10.74 5.68 1.32
C PHE A 35 11.80 6.29 0.41
N ARG A 36 11.96 7.63 0.42
CA ARG A 36 12.99 8.34 -0.35
C ARG A 36 14.41 7.91 0.03
N ALA A 37 14.66 7.66 1.32
CA ALA A 37 15.94 7.16 1.82
C ALA A 37 16.17 5.66 1.54
N ALA A 38 15.27 5.00 0.80
CA ALA A 38 15.25 3.55 0.57
C ALA A 38 15.25 2.70 1.86
N ALA A 39 14.94 3.29 3.02
CA ALA A 39 14.78 2.59 4.30
C ALA A 39 13.53 1.72 4.30
N ALA A 40 12.47 2.16 3.60
CA ALA A 40 11.38 1.33 3.10
C ALA A 40 11.52 1.20 1.57
N ARG A 41 11.44 -0.02 1.05
CA ARG A 41 11.47 -0.29 -0.40
C ARG A 41 10.08 -0.30 -1.03
N ILE A 42 9.04 -0.46 -0.22
CA ILE A 42 7.65 -0.51 -0.66
C ILE A 42 6.86 0.62 0.01
N LEU A 43 6.12 1.38 -0.79
CA LEU A 43 5.17 2.39 -0.33
C LEU A 43 3.75 1.96 -0.73
N VAL A 44 2.90 1.68 0.25
CA VAL A 44 1.49 1.36 0.03
C VAL A 44 0.64 2.61 0.21
N ALA A 45 -0.07 3.06 -0.83
CA ALA A 45 -0.79 4.33 -0.81
C ALA A 45 -2.22 4.25 -1.38
N THR A 46 -3.07 5.20 -0.99
CA THR A 46 -4.33 5.53 -1.70
C THR A 46 -4.18 6.86 -2.44
N ASP A 47 -5.17 7.22 -3.27
CA ASP A 47 -5.21 8.42 -4.13
C ASP A 47 -5.02 9.78 -3.42
N VAL A 48 -4.92 9.76 -2.09
CA VAL A 48 -4.50 10.89 -1.23
C VAL A 48 -3.04 11.30 -1.51
N ALA A 49 -2.24 10.39 -2.08
CA ALA A 49 -0.88 10.63 -2.53
C ALA A 49 -0.74 11.76 -3.58
N SER A 50 -1.82 12.15 -4.24
CA SER A 50 -1.80 13.09 -5.38
C SER A 50 -1.80 14.58 -5.01
N ARG A 51 -2.11 14.95 -3.76
CA ARG A 51 -2.28 16.38 -3.37
C ARG A 51 -1.22 16.81 -2.34
N GLY A 52 -0.16 17.44 -2.84
CA GLY A 52 0.84 18.15 -2.03
C GLY A 52 1.98 17.30 -1.44
N LEU A 53 2.06 16.02 -1.79
CA LEU A 53 3.19 15.16 -1.43
C LEU A 53 3.86 14.63 -2.71
N ASP A 54 5.08 15.10 -2.96
CA ASP A 54 5.86 14.68 -4.12
C ASP A 54 6.44 13.27 -3.91
N ILE A 55 5.80 12.26 -4.48
CA ILE A 55 6.32 10.89 -4.43
C ILE A 55 7.49 10.78 -5.41
N PRO A 56 8.67 10.28 -4.96
CA PRO A 56 9.81 10.11 -5.83
C PRO A 56 9.48 9.15 -6.98
N GLU A 57 10.25 9.26 -8.06
CA GLU A 57 10.14 8.31 -9.15
C GLU A 57 10.49 6.89 -8.69
N VAL A 58 9.72 5.92 -9.17
CA VAL A 58 9.86 4.50 -8.83
C VAL A 58 10.10 3.66 -10.07
N ALA A 59 10.75 2.51 -9.90
CA ALA A 59 10.96 1.56 -11.00
C ALA A 59 9.68 0.80 -11.38
N LEU A 60 8.80 0.56 -10.40
CA LEU A 60 7.59 -0.24 -10.56
C LEU A 60 6.42 0.41 -9.83
N VAL A 61 5.30 0.55 -10.53
CA VAL A 61 3.99 0.87 -9.95
C VAL A 61 3.11 -0.36 -10.00
N VAL A 62 2.53 -0.76 -8.87
CA VAL A 62 1.55 -1.85 -8.80
C VAL A 62 0.19 -1.28 -8.40
N ASN A 63 -0.78 -1.32 -9.31
CA ASN A 63 -2.17 -1.05 -8.99
C ASN A 63 -2.78 -2.32 -8.39
N TYR A 64 -2.84 -2.37 -7.05
CA TYR A 64 -3.48 -3.48 -6.34
C TYR A 64 -4.98 -3.54 -6.63
N ASP A 65 -5.64 -2.38 -6.62
CA ASP A 65 -6.99 -2.20 -7.15
C ASP A 65 -6.92 -1.29 -8.37
N ILE A 66 -7.63 -1.67 -9.43
CA ILE A 66 -7.79 -0.84 -10.62
C ILE A 66 -8.46 0.49 -10.25
N PRO A 67 -7.93 1.65 -10.70
CA PRO A 67 -8.58 2.94 -10.47
C PRO A 67 -9.91 3.01 -11.22
N ARG A 68 -10.88 3.72 -10.62
CA ARG A 68 -12.20 3.93 -11.23
C ARG A 68 -12.17 5.01 -12.30
N ASP A 69 -11.26 5.98 -12.15
CA ASP A 69 -11.05 7.07 -13.09
C ASP A 69 -9.81 6.76 -13.94
N PRO A 70 -9.91 6.74 -15.28
CA PRO A 70 -8.76 6.62 -16.17
C PRO A 70 -7.67 7.68 -15.98
N ASP A 71 -8.02 8.90 -15.57
CA ASP A 71 -7.02 9.94 -15.30
C ASP A 71 -6.20 9.61 -14.04
N ASP A 72 -6.82 8.99 -13.04
CA ASP A 72 -6.11 8.49 -11.86
C ASP A 72 -5.11 7.39 -12.23
N TYR A 73 -5.44 6.51 -13.20
CA TYR A 73 -4.49 5.54 -13.73
C TYR A 73 -3.24 6.23 -14.28
N ILE A 74 -3.41 7.23 -15.15
CA ILE A 74 -2.31 7.99 -15.75
C ILE A 74 -1.46 8.67 -14.67
N HIS A 75 -2.08 9.27 -13.66
CA HIS A 75 -1.37 9.92 -12.56
C HIS A 75 -0.55 8.95 -11.70
N ARG A 76 -1.09 7.73 -11.48
CA ARG A 76 -0.43 6.65 -10.73
C ARG A 76 0.75 6.08 -11.51
N VAL A 77 0.54 5.62 -12.75
CA VAL A 77 1.63 5.02 -13.55
C VAL A 77 2.66 6.06 -13.97
N GLY A 78 2.26 7.32 -14.07
CA GLY A 78 3.16 8.45 -14.23
C GLY A 78 4.14 8.65 -13.07
N ARG A 79 4.18 7.79 -12.04
CA ARG A 79 5.26 7.76 -11.04
C ARG A 79 6.47 6.92 -11.48
N THR A 80 6.35 6.17 -12.57
CA THR A 80 7.43 5.40 -13.19
C THR A 80 7.81 5.98 -14.55
N ALA A 81 8.88 5.45 -15.15
CA ALA A 81 9.29 5.68 -16.54
C ALA A 81 9.33 7.17 -16.99
N ARG A 82 9.85 8.09 -16.16
CA ARG A 82 10.01 9.50 -16.56
C ARG A 82 11.41 9.78 -17.11
N ALA A 83 11.51 10.83 -17.92
CA ALA A 83 12.77 11.36 -18.44
C ALA A 83 13.65 10.30 -19.16
N GLY A 84 13.02 9.42 -19.95
CA GLY A 84 13.72 8.40 -20.74
C GLY A 84 14.22 7.19 -19.94
N ARG A 85 13.91 7.09 -18.65
CA ARG A 85 14.22 5.90 -17.84
C ARG A 85 13.23 4.79 -18.10
N LYS A 86 13.71 3.54 -18.00
CA LYS A 86 12.84 2.36 -18.00
C LYS A 86 12.04 2.33 -16.71
N GLY A 87 10.78 1.90 -16.82
CA GLY A 87 9.89 1.76 -15.69
C GLY A 87 8.69 0.93 -16.08
N GLU A 88 8.09 0.29 -15.09
CA GLU A 88 7.02 -0.69 -15.31
C GLU A 88 5.78 -0.34 -14.48
N ALA A 89 4.61 -0.68 -15.01
CA ALA A 89 3.35 -0.56 -14.31
C ALA A 89 2.54 -1.84 -14.49
N VAL A 90 2.19 -2.48 -13.37
CA VAL A 90 1.38 -3.71 -13.34
C VAL A 90 0.06 -3.40 -12.64
N THR A 91 -1.04 -3.88 -13.20
CA THR A 91 -2.37 -3.72 -12.61
C THR A 91 -2.99 -5.09 -12.40
N PHE A 92 -3.47 -5.34 -11.18
CA PHE A 92 -4.31 -6.51 -10.94
C PHE A 92 -5.72 -6.24 -11.44
N VAL A 93 -6.24 -7.19 -12.21
CA VAL A 93 -7.55 -7.10 -12.86
C VAL A 93 -8.34 -8.35 -12.48
N GLY A 94 -9.54 -8.15 -11.93
CA GLY A 94 -10.52 -9.20 -11.69
C GLY A 94 -11.61 -9.24 -12.75
N GLN A 95 -12.47 -10.26 -12.66
CA GLN A 95 -13.58 -10.46 -13.61
C GLN A 95 -14.57 -9.28 -13.68
N ARG A 96 -14.64 -8.45 -12.63
CA ARG A 96 -15.57 -7.31 -12.53
C ARG A 96 -14.98 -6.00 -13.04
N ASP A 97 -13.71 -6.01 -13.46
CA ASP A 97 -12.96 -4.79 -13.78
C ASP A 97 -12.92 -4.49 -15.29
N VAL A 98 -13.63 -5.29 -16.11
CA VAL A 98 -13.59 -5.21 -17.58
C VAL A 98 -13.90 -3.81 -18.09
N GLU A 99 -14.98 -3.18 -17.60
CA GLU A 99 -15.37 -1.83 -18.02
C GLU A 99 -14.31 -0.78 -17.64
N LEU A 100 -13.67 -0.95 -16.48
CA LEU A 100 -12.62 -0.05 -16.00
C LEU A 100 -11.36 -0.17 -16.86
N VAL A 101 -10.97 -1.40 -17.24
CA VAL A 101 -9.86 -1.64 -18.17
C VAL A 101 -10.15 -0.98 -19.51
N LEU A 102 -11.35 -1.20 -20.09
CA LEU A 102 -11.71 -0.61 -21.39
C LEU A 102 -11.70 0.92 -21.35
N ALA A 103 -12.17 1.53 -20.27
CA ALA A 103 -12.13 2.97 -20.09
C ALA A 103 -10.69 3.50 -20.00
N ILE A 104 -9.81 2.80 -19.27
CA ILE A 104 -8.38 3.13 -19.19
C ILE A 104 -7.70 3.01 -20.55
N GLU A 105 -7.91 1.90 -21.27
CA GLU A 105 -7.33 1.67 -22.59
C GLU A 105 -7.78 2.73 -23.61
N ALA A 106 -9.08 3.07 -23.60
CA ALA A 106 -9.61 4.13 -24.45
C ALA A 106 -8.98 5.50 -24.12
N ARG A 107 -8.76 5.79 -22.84
CA ARG A 107 -8.14 7.04 -22.39
C ARG A 107 -6.66 7.14 -22.68
N VAL A 108 -5.93 6.03 -22.54
CA VAL A 108 -4.48 5.91 -22.78
C VAL A 108 -4.18 5.81 -24.29
N GLY A 109 -5.13 5.32 -25.08
CA GLY A 109 -4.98 5.13 -26.52
C GLY A 109 -4.24 3.84 -26.90
N GLY A 110 -4.23 2.85 -26.01
CA GLY A 110 -3.51 1.59 -26.19
C GLY A 110 -4.12 0.46 -25.37
N LYS A 111 -3.92 -0.78 -25.82
CA LYS A 111 -4.34 -1.97 -25.09
C LYS A 111 -3.34 -2.32 -24.00
N MET A 112 -3.84 -2.82 -22.87
CA MET A 112 -3.00 -3.37 -21.82
C MET A 112 -2.60 -4.80 -22.19
N ASP A 113 -1.32 -5.11 -22.09
CA ASP A 113 -0.83 -6.46 -22.33
C ASP A 113 -1.03 -7.33 -21.09
N ALA A 114 -1.52 -8.55 -21.31
CA ALA A 114 -1.59 -9.54 -20.25
C ALA A 114 -0.16 -9.93 -19.84
N TRP A 115 0.14 -9.84 -18.56
CA TRP A 115 1.45 -10.23 -18.05
C TRP A 115 1.65 -11.74 -18.18
N THR A 116 2.70 -12.15 -18.90
CA THR A 116 3.12 -13.54 -19.02
C THR A 116 4.57 -13.67 -18.58
N GLU A 117 4.84 -14.53 -17.60
CA GLU A 117 6.21 -14.83 -17.16
C GLU A 117 6.47 -16.33 -17.35
N GLU A 118 7.54 -16.66 -18.08
CA GLU A 118 7.92 -18.04 -18.35
C GLU A 118 8.29 -18.75 -17.03
N GLY A 119 7.64 -19.88 -16.74
CA GLY A 119 7.85 -20.62 -15.49
C GLY A 119 7.00 -20.18 -14.29
N VAL A 120 6.27 -19.06 -14.37
CA VAL A 120 5.28 -18.68 -13.35
C VAL A 120 3.92 -19.24 -13.74
N ASN A 121 3.66 -20.48 -13.34
CA ASN A 121 2.34 -21.09 -13.42
C ASN A 121 1.82 -21.30 -11.98
N LEU A 122 0.57 -20.89 -11.71
CA LEU A 122 -0.08 -21.02 -10.40
C LEU A 122 -0.10 -22.46 -9.85
N GLU A 123 -0.05 -23.43 -10.75
CA GLU A 123 -0.03 -24.86 -10.42
C GLU A 123 1.36 -25.38 -10.05
N THR A 124 2.41 -24.63 -10.40
CA THR A 124 3.80 -25.00 -10.10
C THR A 124 4.06 -25.02 -8.61
N ARG A 125 4.95 -25.92 -8.20
CA ARG A 125 5.31 -26.10 -6.79
C ARG A 125 5.89 -24.82 -6.16
N VAL A 126 6.66 -24.05 -6.91
CA VAL A 126 7.25 -22.77 -6.43
C VAL A 126 6.16 -21.79 -6.05
N VAL A 127 5.18 -21.59 -6.94
CA VAL A 127 4.05 -20.70 -6.65
C VAL A 127 3.21 -21.24 -5.50
N ARG A 128 3.01 -22.55 -5.40
CA ARG A 128 2.28 -23.18 -4.28
C ARG A 128 2.94 -22.93 -2.92
N ASP A 129 4.26 -23.09 -2.82
CA ASP A 129 5.00 -22.90 -1.57
C ASP A 129 4.98 -21.42 -1.15
N THR A 130 5.18 -20.50 -2.10
CA THR A 130 5.03 -19.06 -1.84
C THR A 130 3.60 -18.70 -1.43
N LEU A 131 2.58 -19.21 -2.13
CA LEU A 131 1.17 -18.97 -1.80
C LEU A 131 0.78 -19.54 -0.45
N LYS A 132 1.39 -20.65 -0.01
CA LYS A 132 1.17 -21.21 1.33
C LYS A 132 1.65 -20.23 2.40
N ILE A 133 2.88 -19.73 2.28
CA ILE A 133 3.46 -18.75 3.21
C ILE A 133 2.60 -17.48 3.23
N VAL A 134 2.24 -16.96 2.05
CA VAL A 134 1.37 -15.78 1.94
C VAL A 134 0.00 -16.04 2.58
N GLY A 135 -0.58 -17.23 2.40
CA GLY A 135 -1.87 -17.62 3.00
C GLY A 135 -1.81 -17.73 4.53
N GLU A 136 -0.72 -18.25 5.08
CA GLU A 136 -0.44 -18.29 6.52
C GLU A 136 -0.31 -16.87 7.08
N LYS A 137 0.56 -16.05 6.50
CA LYS A 137 0.75 -14.65 6.93
C LYS A 137 -0.48 -13.78 6.73
N LYS A 138 -1.31 -14.08 5.72
CA LYS A 138 -2.60 -13.40 5.53
C LYS A 138 -3.56 -13.67 6.68
N ARG A 139 -3.65 -14.91 7.15
CA ARG A 139 -4.51 -15.25 8.31
C ARG A 139 -3.99 -14.58 9.59
N GLU A 140 -2.69 -14.65 9.83
CA GLU A 140 -2.02 -13.98 10.95
C GLU A 140 -2.29 -12.47 10.93
N ALA A 141 -2.09 -11.81 9.78
CA ALA A 141 -2.37 -10.39 9.62
C ALA A 141 -3.82 -10.01 9.91
N LEU A 142 -4.79 -10.83 9.51
CA LEU A 142 -6.20 -10.56 9.77
C LEU A 142 -6.54 -10.67 11.26
N LEU A 143 -6.03 -11.71 11.94
CA LEU A 143 -6.23 -11.92 13.38
C LEU A 143 -5.63 -10.79 14.21
N GLU A 144 -4.36 -10.45 13.98
CA GLU A 144 -3.70 -9.35 14.70
C GLU A 144 -4.44 -8.01 14.51
N MET A 145 -5.02 -7.78 13.33
CA MET A 145 -5.79 -6.58 13.04
C MET A 145 -7.18 -6.56 13.70
N GLU A 146 -7.77 -7.71 13.96
CA GLU A 146 -9.02 -7.83 14.72
C GLU A 146 -8.77 -7.60 16.20
N GLU A 147 -7.78 -8.27 16.79
CA GLU A 147 -7.38 -8.10 18.19
C GLU A 147 -7.01 -6.64 18.51
N ASN A 148 -6.24 -5.99 17.64
CA ASN A 148 -5.86 -4.58 17.83
C ASN A 148 -7.07 -3.61 17.78
N LYS A 149 -8.16 -3.96 17.07
CA LYS A 149 -9.40 -3.17 17.09
C LYS A 149 -10.14 -3.35 18.42
N GLU A 150 -10.14 -4.54 18.99
CA GLU A 150 -10.78 -4.83 20.28
C GLU A 150 -10.08 -4.13 21.45
N VAL A 151 -8.75 -4.10 21.45
CA VAL A 151 -7.96 -3.40 22.49
C VAL A 151 -8.10 -1.87 22.38
N GLY A 152 -8.28 -1.32 21.17
CA GLY A 152 -8.49 0.11 20.91
C GLY A 152 -9.80 0.67 21.47
N GLY A 153 -10.80 -0.18 21.74
CA GLY A 153 -12.11 0.22 22.26
C GLY A 153 -12.13 0.65 23.74
N LYS A 154 -11.10 0.33 24.53
CA LYS A 154 -11.07 0.59 25.99
C LYS A 154 -10.20 1.77 26.44
N ARG A 155 -9.60 2.55 25.55
CA ARG A 155 -8.83 3.76 25.93
C ARG A 155 -9.68 5.03 25.87
N LYS A 156 -10.70 5.12 26.73
CA LYS A 156 -11.36 6.40 27.04
C LYS A 156 -11.23 6.73 28.53
N ARG A 157 -10.39 7.75 28.80
CA ARG A 157 -10.32 8.62 29.98
C ARG A 157 -10.13 7.97 31.36
N THR A 158 -8.90 8.07 31.87
CA THR A 158 -8.68 8.48 33.26
C THR A 158 -7.59 9.55 33.29
N LYS A 159 -7.98 10.82 33.36
CA LYS A 159 -7.10 11.91 33.80
C LYS A 159 -6.83 11.66 35.28
N THR A 160 -5.67 11.11 35.63
CA THR A 160 -5.21 11.13 37.02
C THR A 160 -4.82 12.56 37.35
N LYS A 161 -5.67 13.24 38.13
CA LYS A 161 -5.34 14.48 38.82
C LYS A 161 -4.03 14.26 39.59
N LEU A 162 -2.95 14.93 39.21
CA LEU A 162 -1.85 15.15 40.15
C LEU A 162 -2.41 16.03 41.27
N ARG A 163 -2.53 15.45 42.47
CA ARG A 163 -2.70 16.19 43.71
C ARG A 163 -1.40 16.97 43.93
N ALA A 164 -1.52 18.29 44.00
CA ALA A 164 -0.50 19.11 44.62
C ALA A 164 -0.50 18.77 46.12
N THR A 165 0.56 18.10 46.58
CA THR A 165 0.97 18.14 47.98
C THR A 165 1.83 19.38 48.16
N THR A 166 1.21 20.45 48.64
CA THR A 166 1.89 21.47 49.44
C THR A 166 2.20 20.82 50.79
N ASP A 167 3.47 20.80 51.19
CA ASP A 167 3.89 20.89 52.59
C ASP A 167 5.36 21.35 52.66
N GLY A 168 5.58 22.43 53.40
CA GLY A 168 6.80 22.72 54.15
C GLY A 168 7.85 23.64 53.51
N PHE A 169 7.72 24.96 53.69
CA PHE A 169 8.47 25.76 54.67
C PHE A 169 7.73 27.09 54.94
#